data_AF-A0A919RXY7-F1
#
_entry.id   AF-A0A919RXY7-F1
#
_cell.length_a   1.000
_cell.length_b   1.000
_cell.length_c   1.000
_cell.angle_alpha   90.00
_cell.angle_beta   90.00
_cell.angle_gamma   90.00
#
_symmetry.space_group_name_H-M   'P 1'
#
loop_
_entity.id
_entity.type
_entity.pdbx_description
1 polymer ?
#
loop_
_entity_poly.entity_id
_entity_poly.type
_entity_poly.pdbx_seq_one_letter_code
_entity_poly.pdbx_strand_id
1 'polypeptide(L)' 'MNDGKQNVESTINDLRSAKQRLQQALSTVEKEANKKNIQSSLTSVETALSQVQNTISNYVES' A
#
# COMPACT_ATOMS: atom_id res chain seq x y z
N MET A 1 -5.52 22.22 -12.31
CA MET A 1 -4.72 21.52 -11.28
C MET A 1 -5.33 20.14 -11.20
N ASN A 2 -4.55 19.09 -11.46
CA ASN A 2 -5.13 17.77 -11.69
C ASN A 2 -5.30 17.02 -10.36
N ASP A 3 -6.32 17.42 -9.62
CA ASP A 3 -6.59 16.97 -8.25
C ASP A 3 -6.75 15.44 -8.18
N GLY A 4 -7.25 14.81 -9.25
CA GLY A 4 -7.40 13.37 -9.35
C GLY A 4 -6.06 12.62 -9.34
N LYS A 5 -5.10 13.07 -10.15
CA LYS A 5 -3.76 12.45 -10.18
C LYS A 5 -3.02 12.64 -8.86
N GLN A 6 -3.08 13.84 -8.27
CA GLN A 6 -2.45 14.11 -6.97
C GLN A 6 -3.05 13.25 -5.84
N ASN A 7 -4.38 13.05 -5.83
CA ASN A 7 -5.02 12.18 -4.85
C ASN A 7 -4.56 10.71 -4.98
N VAL A 8 -4.40 10.23 -6.22
CA VAL A 8 -3.88 8.88 -6.50
C VAL A 8 -2.42 8.75 -6.06
N GLU A 9 -1.57 9.74 -6.35
CA GLU A 9 -0.18 9.77 -5.88
C GLU A 9 -0.07 9.79 -4.35
N SER A 10 -0.93 10.58 -3.67
CA SER A 10 -1.01 10.58 -2.20
C SER A 10 -1.36 9.20 -1.67
N THR A 11 -2.36 8.55 -2.26
CA THR A 11 -2.79 7.20 -1.88
C THR A 11 -1.63 6.18 -2.03
N ILE A 12 -0.83 6.29 -3.09
CA ILE A 12 0.36 5.44 -3.29
C ILE A 12 1.37 5.66 -2.15
N ASN A 13 1.59 6.91 -1.73
CA ASN A 13 2.54 7.23 -0.66
C ASN A 13 2.05 6.71 0.71
N ASP A 14 0.75 6.79 0.98
CA ASP A 14 0.15 6.25 2.21
C ASP A 14 0.27 4.73 2.27
N LEU A 15 -0.01 4.05 1.15
CA LEU A 15 0.14 2.60 1.05
C LEU A 15 1.61 2.15 1.19
N ARG A 16 2.57 2.88 0.62
CA ARG A 16 4.01 2.63 0.82
C ARG A 16 4.41 2.78 2.29
N SER A 17 3.90 3.81 2.95
CA SER A 17 4.15 4.03 4.38
C SER A 17 3.52 2.92 5.24
N ALA A 18 2.31 2.48 4.92
CA ALA A 18 1.67 1.35 5.58
C ALA A 18 2.47 0.06 5.40
N LYS A 19 2.95 -0.22 4.18
CA LYS A 19 3.82 -1.36 3.87
C LYS A 19 5.06 -1.37 4.75
N GLN A 20 5.76 -0.24 4.86
CA GLN A 20 6.96 -0.12 5.70
C GLN A 20 6.67 -0.39 7.18
N ARG A 21 5.57 0.16 7.71
CA ARG A 21 5.16 -0.08 9.10
C ARG A 21 4.83 -1.55 9.36
N LEU A 22 4.15 -2.22 8.43
CA LEU A 22 3.85 -3.65 8.52
C LEU A 22 5.13 -4.50 8.49
N GLN A 23 6.09 -4.17 7.62
CA GLN A 23 7.39 -4.84 7.57
C GLN A 23 8.18 -4.68 8.88
N GLN A 24 8.17 -3.47 9.47
CA GLN A 24 8.76 -3.22 10.78
C GLN A 24 8.06 -4.04 11.87
N ALA A 25 6.73 -4.03 11.92
CA ALA A 25 5.96 -4.79 12.90
C ALA A 25 6.22 -6.31 12.80
N LEU A 26 6.42 -6.83 11.58
CA LEU A 26 6.76 -8.23 11.37
C LEU A 26 8.11 -8.60 12.01
N SER A 27 9.07 -7.66 12.04
CA SER A 27 10.39 -7.87 12.64
C SER A 27 10.36 -7.89 14.17
N THR A 28 9.33 -7.31 14.79
CA THR A 28 9.24 -7.17 16.26
C THR A 28 8.23 -8.11 16.90
N VAL A 29 7.28 -8.65 16.14
CA VAL A 29 6.22 -9.49 16.71
C VAL A 29 6.70 -10.93 16.87
N GLU A 30 6.53 -11.49 18.07
CA GLU A 30 6.98 -12.85 18.37
C GLU A 30 5.89 -13.90 18.12
N LYS A 31 4.63 -13.54 18.39
CA LYS A 31 3.50 -14.46 18.25
C LYS A 31 3.23 -14.78 16.78
N GLU A 32 3.34 -16.04 16.40
CA GLU A 32 3.12 -16.53 15.03
C GLU A 32 1.73 -16.16 14.46
N ALA A 33 0.68 -16.23 15.28
CA ALA A 33 -0.66 -15.80 14.85
C ALA A 33 -0.68 -14.32 14.43
N ASN A 34 0.04 -13.46 15.14
CA ASN A 34 0.16 -12.04 14.79
C ASN A 34 1.03 -11.85 13.55
N LYS A 35 2.12 -12.61 13.39
CA LYS A 35 2.93 -12.60 12.15
C LYS A 35 2.07 -12.92 10.94
N LYS A 36 1.25 -13.97 11.02
CA LYS A 36 0.33 -14.37 9.94
C LYS A 36 -0.66 -13.26 9.60
N ASN A 37 -1.22 -12.58 10.61
CA ASN A 37 -2.13 -11.45 10.39
C ASN A 37 -1.42 -10.28 9.70
N ILE A 38 -0.21 -9.92 10.15
CA ILE A 38 0.60 -8.85 9.55
C ILE A 38 0.97 -9.21 8.11
N GLN A 39 1.36 -10.46 7.82
CA GLN A 39 1.65 -10.93 6.47
C GLN A 39 0.42 -10.84 5.56
N SER A 40 -0.77 -11.24 6.04
CA SER A 40 -2.01 -11.08 5.29
C SER A 40 -2.28 -9.60 4.97
N SER A 41 -2.14 -8.71 5.95
CA SER A 41 -2.27 -7.27 5.72
C SER A 41 -1.24 -6.73 4.73
N LEU A 42 0.00 -7.21 4.79
CA LEU A 42 1.07 -6.83 3.86
C LEU A 42 0.70 -7.20 2.42
N THR A 43 0.22 -8.42 2.20
CA THR A 43 -0.25 -8.88 0.88
C THR A 43 -1.39 -8.02 0.36
N SER A 44 -2.35 -7.64 1.21
CA SER A 44 -3.44 -6.74 0.82
C SER A 44 -2.93 -5.36 0.42
N VAL A 45 -1.97 -4.79 1.16
CA VAL A 45 -1.35 -3.50 0.82
C VAL A 45 -0.57 -3.56 -0.49
N GLU A 46 0.16 -4.65 -0.74
CA GLU A 46 0.87 -4.85 -2.01
C GLU A 46 -0.08 -4.98 -3.20
N THR A 47 -1.20 -5.67 -3.00
CA THR A 47 -2.27 -5.77 -4.02
C THR A 47 -2.87 -4.40 -4.32
N ALA A 48 -3.19 -3.62 -3.28
CA ALA A 48 -3.71 -2.26 -3.43
C ALA A 48 -2.72 -1.34 -4.13
N LEU A 49 -1.42 -1.41 -3.79
CA LEU A 49 -0.37 -0.65 -4.47
C LEU A 49 -0.34 -0.94 -5.96
N SER A 50 -0.36 -2.23 -6.34
CA SER A 50 -0.38 -2.64 -7.74
C SER A 50 -1.61 -2.09 -8.47
N GLN A 51 -2.80 -2.18 -7.86
CA GLN A 51 -4.04 -1.65 -8.45
C GLN A 51 -3.97 -0.14 -8.67
N VAL A 52 -3.55 0.63 -7.65
CA VAL A 52 -3.49 2.10 -7.74
C VAL A 52 -2.40 2.55 -8.72
N GLN A 53 -1.27 1.83 -8.80
CA GLN A 53 -0.24 2.08 -9.81
C GLN A 53 -0.73 1.80 -11.24
N ASN A 54 -1.57 0.78 -11.41
CA ASN A 54 -2.23 0.54 -12.70
C ASN A 54 -3.24 1.64 -13.02
N THR A 55 -3.99 2.14 -12.03
CA THR A 55 -4.91 3.27 -12.22
C THR A 55 -4.18 4.52 -12.70
N ILE A 56 -3.06 4.90 -12.08
CA ILE A 56 -2.32 6.10 -12.51
C ILE A 56 -1.63 5.92 -13.86
N SER A 57 -1.16 4.71 -14.17
CA SER A 57 -0.51 4.42 -15.45
C SER A 57 -1.50 4.47 -16.62
N ASN A 58 -2.76 4.12 -16.37
CA ASN A 58 -3.84 4.18 -17.36
C ASN A 58 -4.62 5.51 -17.33
N TYR A 59 -4.26 6.43 -16.45
CA TYR A 59 -4.94 7.72 -16.33
C TYR A 59 -4.60 8.60 -17.53
N VAL A 60 -5.60 8.89 -18.36
CA VAL A 60 -5.51 9.86 -19.46
C VAL A 60 -6.26 11.12 -19.02
N GLU A 61 -5.53 12.23 -18.93
CA GLU A 61 -6.11 13.56 -18.71
C GLU A 61 -6.73 14.04 -20.03
N SER A 62 -8.06 14.12 -20.09
CA SER A 62 -8.81 14.66 -21.24
C SER A 62 -9.21 16.10 -21.01
#